data_AF-A0A183PTJ0-F1
#
_entry.id   AF-A0A183PTJ0-F1
#
_cell.length_a   1.000
_cell.length_b   1.000
_cell.length_c   1.000
_cell.angle_alpha   90.00
_cell.angle_beta   90.00
_cell.angle_gamma   90.00
#
_symmetry.space_group_name_H-M   'P 1'
#
loop_
_entity.id
_entity.type
_entity.pdbx_description
1 polymer ?
#
loop_
_entity_poly.entity_id
_entity_poly.type
_entity_poly.pdbx_seq_one_letter_code
_entity_poly.pdbx_strand_id
1 'polypeptide(L)'
;TADISEIKRAYRKLSSKLHPDKNPDDPTAEQKFRRLVGIYEVLKNSELRANWRTPEDQLSTSLKRHKARDRKLELINQEISDELQKIPAPGWFDLLPFAIVRWIYAIITFIPVFTEFINGKISEKLQERRELREEVRILQEKKEKLKADKQERKRRLVHEQTILREVVKEAGQSTLNSVLTDIPNIETESSDEDSKSEAKDPVYREWSEVDRDNLVRAVIRYPGGVPGRWQRISESLGRSVPDVIRKAKCMSKELMSISQKSRYYMSTYQDFNKFSLVIVIIVLLPFCF
;
A
#
# COMPACT_ATOMS: atom_id res chain seq x y z
N THR A 1 -44.88 -33.41 42.67
CA THR A 1 -44.83 -32.08 42.03
C THR A 1 -45.99 -31.26 42.57
N ALA A 2 -45.75 -30.09 43.16
CA ALA A 2 -46.82 -29.28 43.76
C ALA A 2 -47.74 -28.68 42.69
N ASP A 3 -49.05 -28.63 42.96
CA ASP A 3 -50.05 -28.06 42.06
C ASP A 3 -50.01 -26.53 42.04
N ILE A 4 -50.48 -25.90 40.95
CA ILE A 4 -50.46 -24.44 40.77
C ILE A 4 -51.29 -23.73 41.87
N SER A 5 -52.37 -24.37 42.34
CA SER A 5 -53.20 -23.85 43.43
C SER A 5 -52.42 -23.78 44.75
N GLU A 6 -51.60 -24.79 45.04
CA GLU A 6 -50.74 -24.87 46.23
C GLU A 6 -49.64 -23.81 46.19
N ILE A 7 -49.03 -23.59 45.02
CA ILE A 7 -48.01 -22.55 44.80
C ILE A 7 -48.60 -21.15 45.06
N LYS A 8 -49.81 -20.88 44.55
CA LYS A 8 -50.53 -19.62 44.80
C LYS A 8 -50.82 -19.42 46.29
N ARG A 9 -51.26 -20.48 46.99
CA ARG A 9 -51.56 -20.44 48.43
C ARG A 9 -50.28 -20.16 49.24
N ALA A 10 -49.18 -20.84 48.92
CA ALA A 10 -47.90 -20.65 49.56
C ALA A 10 -47.34 -19.24 49.33
N TYR A 11 -47.43 -18.73 48.10
CA TYR A 11 -47.02 -17.37 47.75
C TYR A 11 -47.78 -16.32 48.56
N ARG A 12 -49.12 -16.40 48.65
CA ARG A 12 -49.92 -15.46 49.46
C ARG A 12 -49.50 -15.45 50.93
N LYS A 13 -49.23 -16.64 51.49
CA LYS A 13 -48.78 -16.79 52.88
C LYS A 13 -47.39 -16.18 53.12
N LEU A 14 -46.45 -16.37 52.20
CA LEU A 14 -45.09 -15.81 52.29
C LEU A 14 -45.05 -14.32 51.97
N SER A 15 -45.83 -13.87 50.99
CA SER A 15 -45.97 -12.47 50.60
C SER A 15 -46.47 -11.61 51.74
N SER A 16 -47.46 -12.07 52.52
CA SER A 16 -47.90 -11.33 53.70
C SER A 16 -46.89 -11.35 54.85
N LYS A 17 -45.97 -12.33 54.91
CA LYS A 17 -44.95 -12.40 55.95
C LYS A 17 -43.73 -11.54 55.62
N LEU A 18 -43.35 -11.49 54.35
CA LEU A 18 -42.15 -10.79 53.86
C LEU A 18 -42.46 -9.41 53.27
N HIS A 19 -43.68 -8.89 53.44
CA HIS A 19 -44.05 -7.60 52.89
C HIS A 19 -43.24 -6.48 53.55
N PRO A 20 -42.66 -5.52 52.79
CA PRO A 20 -41.83 -4.45 53.35
C PRO A 20 -42.60 -3.56 54.34
N ASP A 21 -43.88 -3.28 54.06
CA ASP A 21 -44.76 -2.48 54.95
C ASP A 21 -45.00 -3.14 56.32
N LYS A 22 -44.95 -4.47 56.40
CA LYS A 22 -45.13 -5.22 57.66
C LYS A 22 -43.82 -5.47 58.40
N ASN A 23 -42.68 -5.19 57.76
CA ASN A 23 -41.35 -5.39 58.32
C ASN A 23 -40.47 -4.15 58.03
N PRO A 24 -40.84 -2.96 58.52
CA PRO A 24 -40.07 -1.73 58.30
C PRO A 24 -38.68 -1.79 58.93
N ASP A 25 -38.48 -2.62 59.95
CA ASP A 25 -37.22 -2.75 60.69
C ASP A 25 -36.18 -3.68 60.01
N ASP A 26 -36.57 -4.47 59.00
CA ASP A 26 -35.65 -5.36 58.27
C ASP A 26 -35.26 -4.74 56.91
N PRO A 27 -34.03 -4.20 56.75
CA PRO A 27 -33.57 -3.64 55.48
C PRO A 27 -33.45 -4.68 54.36
N THR A 28 -33.48 -5.98 54.68
CA THR A 28 -33.45 -7.07 53.69
C THR A 28 -34.85 -7.53 53.26
N ALA A 29 -35.93 -7.03 53.89
CA ALA A 29 -37.31 -7.43 53.59
C ALA A 29 -37.67 -7.17 52.13
N GLU A 30 -37.29 -6.00 51.60
CA GLU A 30 -37.51 -5.65 50.20
C GLU A 30 -36.81 -6.62 49.25
N GLN A 31 -35.55 -6.97 49.53
CA GLN A 31 -34.78 -7.90 48.70
C GLN A 31 -35.38 -9.32 48.75
N LYS A 32 -35.82 -9.78 49.92
CA LYS A 32 -36.50 -11.07 50.08
C LYS A 32 -37.85 -11.09 49.34
N PHE A 33 -38.60 -10.00 49.39
CA PHE A 33 -39.87 -9.85 48.69
C PHE A 33 -39.67 -9.88 47.16
N ARG A 34 -38.69 -9.11 46.63
CA ARG A 34 -38.34 -9.15 45.21
C ARG A 34 -37.94 -10.56 44.75
N ARG A 35 -37.14 -11.29 45.55
CA ARG A 35 -36.78 -12.69 45.27
C ARG A 35 -38.00 -13.61 45.27
N LEU A 36 -38.91 -13.44 46.24
CA LEU A 36 -40.15 -14.23 46.32
C LEU A 36 -41.04 -14.02 45.09
N VAL A 37 -41.18 -12.77 44.62
CA VAL A 37 -41.92 -12.42 43.40
C VAL A 37 -41.29 -13.10 42.18
N GLY A 38 -39.97 -12.99 42.00
CA GLY A 38 -39.28 -13.64 40.88
C GLY A 38 -39.40 -15.16 40.89
N ILE A 39 -39.31 -15.80 42.07
CA ILE A 39 -39.53 -17.25 42.20
C ILE A 39 -40.97 -17.62 41.81
N TYR A 40 -41.97 -16.85 42.25
CA TYR A 40 -43.36 -17.11 41.91
C TYR A 40 -43.65 -16.98 40.41
N GLU A 41 -43.08 -15.97 39.74
CA GLU A 41 -43.21 -15.79 38.29
C GLU A 41 -42.67 -16.98 37.50
N VAL A 42 -41.50 -17.50 37.91
CA VAL A 42 -40.89 -18.69 37.31
C VAL A 42 -41.73 -19.95 37.58
N LEU A 43 -42.19 -20.14 38.82
CA LEU A 43 -42.98 -21.31 39.20
C LEU A 43 -44.41 -21.31 38.64
N LYS A 44 -44.95 -20.14 38.29
CA LYS A 44 -46.28 -19.98 37.67
C LYS A 44 -46.31 -20.50 36.23
N ASN A 45 -45.22 -20.37 35.49
CA ASN A 45 -45.15 -20.84 34.10
C ASN A 45 -44.58 -22.27 34.05
N SER A 46 -45.32 -23.18 33.41
CA SER A 46 -44.93 -24.58 33.23
C SER A 46 -43.56 -24.75 32.56
N GLU A 47 -43.28 -23.97 31.52
CA GLU A 47 -42.03 -24.07 30.75
C GLU A 47 -40.82 -23.58 31.56
N LEU A 48 -40.98 -22.44 32.23
CA LEU A 48 -39.94 -21.87 33.10
C LEU A 48 -39.69 -22.76 34.33
N ARG A 49 -40.74 -23.39 34.86
CA ARG A 49 -40.65 -24.38 35.94
C ARG A 49 -40.02 -25.69 35.51
N ALA A 50 -40.10 -26.09 34.24
CA ALA A 50 -39.35 -27.25 33.76
C ALA A 50 -37.87 -26.92 33.58
N ASN A 51 -37.56 -25.68 33.19
CA ASN A 51 -36.20 -25.22 32.90
C ASN A 51 -35.47 -24.61 34.12
N TRP A 52 -36.16 -24.41 35.25
CA TRP A 52 -35.52 -23.93 36.47
C TRP A 52 -34.54 -24.99 36.98
N ARG A 53 -33.29 -24.60 37.14
CA ARG A 53 -32.27 -25.45 37.79
C ARG A 53 -32.03 -24.91 39.18
N THR A 54 -31.97 -25.80 40.16
CA THR A 54 -31.52 -25.44 41.51
C THR A 54 -30.10 -24.87 41.44
N PRO A 55 -29.74 -23.93 42.33
CA PRO A 55 -28.36 -23.45 42.44
C PRO A 55 -27.32 -24.59 42.62
N GLU A 56 -27.71 -25.68 43.27
CA GLU A 56 -26.90 -26.89 43.44
C GLU A 56 -26.59 -27.58 42.10
N ASP A 57 -27.55 -27.61 41.17
CA ASP A 57 -27.35 -28.15 39.81
C ASP A 57 -26.42 -27.25 38.98
N GLN A 58 -26.49 -25.93 39.19
CA GLN A 58 -25.57 -24.99 38.53
C GLN A 58 -24.14 -25.15 39.05
N LEU A 59 -23.96 -25.30 40.36
CA LEU A 59 -22.66 -25.54 40.97
C LEU A 59 -22.06 -26.88 40.53
N SER A 60 -22.86 -27.95 40.52
CA SER A 60 -22.41 -29.30 40.15
C SER A 60 -22.00 -29.39 38.67
N THR A 61 -22.70 -28.71 37.77
CA THR A 61 -22.33 -28.63 36.35
C THR A 61 -21.05 -27.82 36.14
N SER A 62 -20.87 -26.72 36.87
CA SER A 62 -19.61 -25.95 36.88
C SER A 62 -18.43 -26.80 37.37
N LEU A 63 -18.60 -27.50 38.49
CA LEU A 63 -17.57 -28.38 39.06
C LEU A 63 -17.19 -29.52 38.11
N LYS A 64 -18.18 -30.13 37.44
CA LYS A 64 -17.95 -31.15 36.40
C LYS A 64 -17.14 -30.60 35.23
N ARG A 65 -17.43 -29.38 34.79
CA ARG A 65 -16.67 -28.69 33.72
C ARG A 65 -15.22 -28.41 34.13
N HIS A 66 -14.99 -27.96 35.37
CA HIS A 66 -13.64 -27.76 35.90
C HIS A 66 -12.86 -29.08 35.96
N LYS A 67 -13.42 -30.11 36.59
CA LYS A 67 -12.79 -31.45 36.63
C LYS A 67 -12.49 -32.02 35.24
N ALA A 68 -13.37 -31.80 34.26
CA ALA A 68 -13.13 -32.23 32.89
C ALA A 68 -11.98 -31.47 32.22
N ARG A 69 -11.84 -30.17 32.50
CA ARG A 69 -10.70 -29.37 32.02
C ARG A 69 -9.40 -29.84 32.67
N ASP A 70 -9.39 -30.11 33.96
CA ASP A 70 -8.18 -30.53 34.69
C ASP A 70 -7.68 -31.89 34.16
N ARG A 71 -8.57 -32.86 33.95
CA ARG A 71 -8.24 -34.13 33.27
C ARG A 71 -7.67 -33.92 31.87
N LYS A 72 -8.20 -32.96 31.11
CA LYS A 72 -7.67 -32.64 29.78
C LYS A 72 -6.25 -32.06 29.87
N LEU A 73 -5.97 -31.23 30.87
CA LEU A 73 -4.63 -30.70 31.09
C LEU A 73 -3.65 -31.82 31.49
N GLU A 74 -4.07 -32.75 32.35
CA GLU A 74 -3.26 -33.92 32.70
C GLU A 74 -2.91 -34.76 31.47
N LEU A 75 -3.87 -35.02 30.57
CA LEU A 75 -3.63 -35.74 29.32
C LEU A 75 -2.64 -35.00 28.40
N ILE A 76 -2.75 -33.67 28.29
CA ILE A 76 -1.80 -32.87 27.50
C ILE A 76 -0.40 -32.94 28.10
N ASN A 77 -0.29 -32.85 29.43
CA ASN A 77 1.00 -32.93 30.10
C ASN A 77 1.64 -34.31 29.96
N GLN A 78 0.83 -35.38 29.97
CA GLN A 78 1.27 -36.74 29.67
C GLN A 78 1.77 -36.84 28.22
N GLU A 79 1.00 -36.36 27.24
CA GLU A 79 1.39 -36.34 25.83
C GLU A 79 2.71 -35.59 25.59
N ILE A 80 2.87 -34.41 26.19
CA ILE A 80 4.11 -33.62 26.10
C ILE A 80 5.30 -34.40 26.68
N SER A 81 5.09 -35.12 27.78
CA SER A 81 6.14 -35.92 28.43
C SER A 81 6.55 -37.12 27.58
N ASP A 82 5.58 -37.80 26.96
CA ASP A 82 5.82 -38.92 26.06
C ASP A 82 6.55 -38.47 24.78
N GLU A 83 6.22 -37.30 24.25
CA GLU A 83 6.95 -36.66 23.14
C GLU A 83 8.38 -36.26 23.53
N LEU A 84 8.58 -35.71 24.73
CA LEU A 84 9.92 -35.36 25.22
C LEU A 84 10.84 -36.58 25.35
N GLN A 85 10.30 -37.76 25.66
CA GLN A 85 11.08 -39.00 25.71
C GLN A 85 11.55 -39.49 24.33
N LYS A 86 10.87 -39.10 23.24
CA LYS A 86 11.24 -39.49 21.87
C LYS A 86 12.45 -38.72 21.35
N ILE A 87 12.77 -37.57 21.93
CA ILE A 87 13.85 -36.71 21.45
C ILE A 87 15.20 -37.29 21.93
N PRO A 88 16.14 -37.61 21.03
CA PRO A 88 17.46 -38.09 21.42
C PRO A 88 18.19 -37.02 22.23
N ALA A 89 18.88 -37.42 23.30
CA ALA A 89 19.66 -36.50 24.10
C ALA A 89 20.71 -35.78 23.22
N PRO A 90 20.88 -34.46 23.38
CA PRO A 90 21.83 -33.71 22.57
C PRO A 90 23.25 -34.25 22.75
N GLY A 91 23.99 -34.34 21.65
CA GLY A 91 25.38 -34.78 21.67
C GLY A 91 26.28 -33.74 22.35
N TRP A 92 27.48 -34.15 22.76
CA TRP A 92 28.41 -33.21 23.41
C TRP A 92 28.91 -32.09 22.47
N PHE A 93 28.73 -32.27 21.17
CA PHE A 93 29.04 -31.28 20.13
C PHE A 93 27.89 -30.29 19.86
N ASP A 94 26.70 -30.55 20.39
CA ASP A 94 25.53 -29.68 20.28
C ASP A 94 25.43 -28.70 21.46
N LEU A 95 26.37 -28.78 22.42
CA LEU A 95 26.47 -27.78 23.47
C LEU A 95 26.96 -26.45 22.90
N LEU A 96 26.26 -25.39 23.29
CA LEU A 96 26.50 -23.99 22.91
C LEU A 96 27.99 -23.59 22.87
N PRO A 97 28.86 -23.93 23.85
CA PRO A 97 30.27 -23.53 23.80
C PRO A 97 31.03 -24.12 22.61
N PHE A 98 30.79 -25.39 22.27
CA PHE A 98 31.48 -26.06 21.16
C PHE A 98 30.86 -25.68 19.81
N ALA A 99 29.54 -25.51 19.77
CA ALA A 99 28.85 -24.98 18.60
C ALA A 99 29.40 -23.59 18.24
N ILE A 100 29.50 -22.66 19.19
CA ILE A 100 30.02 -21.31 18.95
C ILE A 100 31.46 -21.35 18.41
N VAL A 101 32.33 -22.22 18.94
CA VAL A 101 33.71 -22.36 18.44
C VAL A 101 33.74 -22.90 17.01
N ARG A 102 32.93 -23.92 16.70
CA ARG A 102 32.79 -24.45 15.33
C ARG A 102 32.30 -23.38 14.35
N TRP A 103 31.37 -22.55 14.79
CA TRP A 103 30.82 -21.42 14.04
C TRP A 103 31.86 -20.35 13.76
N ILE A 104 32.60 -19.91 14.78
CA ILE A 104 33.67 -18.92 14.64
C ILE A 104 34.74 -19.44 13.68
N TYR A 105 35.13 -20.70 13.80
CA TYR A 105 36.10 -21.33 12.90
C TYR A 105 35.59 -21.36 11.45
N ALA A 106 34.34 -21.75 11.22
CA ALA A 106 33.73 -21.76 9.89
C ALA A 106 33.64 -20.35 9.27
N ILE A 107 33.34 -19.33 10.07
CA ILE A 107 33.29 -17.94 9.60
C ILE A 107 34.70 -17.47 9.20
N ILE A 108 35.71 -17.73 10.03
CA ILE A 108 37.10 -17.32 9.76
C ILE A 108 37.62 -17.95 8.47
N THR A 109 37.31 -19.23 8.22
CA THR A 109 37.72 -19.91 6.98
C THR A 109 36.92 -19.47 5.76
N PHE A 110 35.66 -19.05 5.94
CA PHE A 110 34.79 -18.63 4.84
C PHE A 110 34.95 -17.17 4.41
N ILE A 111 35.34 -16.27 5.33
CA ILE A 111 35.57 -14.85 5.04
C ILE A 111 36.45 -14.60 3.81
N PRO A 112 37.65 -15.21 3.66
CA PRO A 112 38.51 -14.91 2.51
C PRO A 112 37.83 -15.25 1.17
N VAL A 113 37.23 -16.43 1.06
CA VAL A 113 36.51 -16.88 -0.15
C VAL A 113 35.33 -15.96 -0.47
N PHE A 114 34.59 -15.53 0.56
CA PHE A 114 33.46 -14.63 0.39
C PHE A 114 33.90 -13.23 -0.03
N THR A 115 35.01 -12.72 0.52
CA THR A 115 35.52 -11.39 0.14
C THR A 115 35.96 -11.33 -1.31
N GLU A 116 36.59 -12.38 -1.84
CA GLU A 116 36.94 -12.45 -3.27
C GLU A 116 35.70 -12.46 -4.17
N PHE A 117 34.67 -13.23 -3.80
CA PHE A 117 33.40 -13.27 -4.55
C PHE A 117 32.69 -11.91 -4.59
N ILE A 118 32.63 -11.22 -3.45
CA ILE A 118 32.01 -9.89 -3.36
C ILE A 118 32.84 -8.85 -4.13
N ASN A 119 34.16 -8.88 -4.00
CA ASN A 119 35.05 -7.97 -4.73
C ASN A 119 34.92 -8.14 -6.25
N GLY A 120 34.77 -9.37 -6.76
CA GLY A 120 34.55 -9.65 -8.18
C GLY A 120 33.25 -9.05 -8.71
N LYS A 121 32.13 -9.21 -7.99
CA LYS A 121 30.85 -8.61 -8.41
C LYS A 121 30.83 -7.09 -8.33
N ILE A 122 31.57 -6.51 -7.38
CA ILE A 122 31.67 -5.05 -7.25
C ILE A 122 32.50 -4.47 -8.40
N SER A 123 33.60 -5.12 -8.77
CA SER A 123 34.47 -4.62 -9.84
C SER A 123 33.79 -4.65 -11.21
N GLU A 124 33.02 -5.71 -11.50
CA GLU A 124 32.21 -5.84 -12.73
C GLU A 124 31.18 -4.70 -12.84
N LYS A 125 30.39 -4.48 -11.78
CA LYS A 125 29.39 -3.40 -11.75
C LYS A 125 30.01 -2.01 -11.85
N LEU A 126 31.21 -1.82 -11.32
CA LEU A 126 31.93 -0.56 -11.44
C LEU A 126 32.40 -0.31 -12.87
N GLN A 127 32.80 -1.38 -13.59
CA GLN A 127 33.22 -1.30 -14.97
C GLN A 127 32.06 -0.95 -15.91
N GLU A 128 30.93 -1.65 -15.78
CA GLU A 128 29.70 -1.35 -16.53
C GLU A 128 29.27 0.12 -16.34
N ARG A 129 29.36 0.64 -15.10
CA ARG A 129 29.07 2.05 -14.81
C ARG A 129 30.05 3.03 -15.43
N ARG A 130 31.30 2.65 -15.68
CA ARG A 130 32.28 3.51 -16.37
C ARG A 130 31.97 3.56 -17.87
N GLU A 131 31.76 2.41 -18.48
CA GLU A 131 31.44 2.28 -19.91
C GLU A 131 30.16 3.06 -20.26
N LEU A 132 29.09 2.88 -19.47
CA LEU A 132 27.85 3.64 -19.66
C LEU A 132 28.05 5.17 -19.57
N ARG A 133 28.94 5.63 -18.68
CA ARG A 133 29.25 7.07 -18.56
C ARG A 133 29.99 7.59 -19.79
N GLU A 134 30.89 6.81 -20.36
CA GLU A 134 31.61 7.16 -21.59
C GLU A 134 30.67 7.18 -22.80
N GLU A 135 29.80 6.17 -22.92
CA GLU A 135 28.77 6.14 -23.98
C GLU A 135 27.85 7.36 -23.92
N VAL A 136 27.41 7.73 -22.71
CA VAL A 136 26.58 8.93 -22.51
C VAL A 136 27.33 10.20 -22.93
N ARG A 137 28.62 10.33 -22.60
CA ARG A 137 29.45 11.48 -23.03
C ARG A 137 29.57 11.55 -24.55
N ILE A 138 29.86 10.42 -25.21
CA ILE A 138 29.98 10.35 -26.67
C ILE A 138 28.63 10.70 -27.34
N LEU A 139 27.53 10.16 -26.82
CA LEU A 139 26.19 10.48 -27.34
C LEU A 139 25.84 11.95 -27.16
N GLN A 140 26.25 12.57 -26.05
CA GLN A 140 26.02 13.97 -25.80
C GLN A 140 26.79 14.85 -26.79
N GLU A 141 28.09 14.56 -27.01
CA GLU A 141 28.89 15.25 -28.01
C GLU A 141 28.33 15.09 -29.43
N LYS A 142 27.89 13.88 -29.80
CA LYS A 142 27.21 13.63 -31.09
C LYS A 142 25.92 14.46 -31.23
N LYS A 143 25.12 14.57 -30.16
CA LYS A 143 23.91 15.39 -30.15
C LYS A 143 24.22 16.88 -30.29
N GLU A 144 25.29 17.36 -29.68
CA GLU A 144 25.73 18.76 -29.78
C GLU A 144 26.22 19.09 -31.19
N LYS A 145 27.05 18.24 -31.80
CA LYS A 145 27.48 18.40 -33.21
C LYS A 145 26.30 18.43 -34.17
N LEU A 146 25.36 17.49 -34.01
CA LEU A 146 24.16 17.45 -34.84
C LEU A 146 23.26 18.69 -34.65
N LYS A 147 23.22 19.27 -33.45
CA LYS A 147 22.52 20.55 -33.21
C LYS A 147 23.25 21.71 -33.89
N ALA A 148 24.57 21.76 -33.82
CA ALA A 148 25.38 22.78 -34.49
C ALA A 148 25.22 22.73 -36.01
N ASP A 149 25.33 21.55 -36.63
CA ASP A 149 25.13 21.36 -38.08
C ASP A 149 23.73 21.79 -38.53
N LYS A 150 22.69 21.45 -37.74
CA LYS A 150 21.31 21.89 -38.00
C LYS A 150 21.19 23.41 -37.93
N GLN A 151 21.85 24.05 -36.95
CA GLN A 151 21.83 25.50 -36.81
C GLN A 151 22.59 26.18 -37.95
N GLU A 152 23.71 25.61 -38.40
CA GLU A 152 24.48 26.12 -39.53
C GLU A 152 23.68 26.01 -40.83
N ARG A 153 23.03 24.87 -41.10
CA ARG A 153 22.12 24.71 -42.26
C ARG A 153 21.02 25.77 -42.26
N LYS A 154 20.41 26.04 -41.09
CA LYS A 154 19.42 27.12 -40.97
C LYS A 154 20.02 28.49 -41.31
N ARG A 155 21.24 28.80 -40.84
CA ARG A 155 21.92 30.05 -41.16
C ARG A 155 22.21 30.17 -42.66
N ARG A 156 22.64 29.09 -43.31
CA ARG A 156 22.88 29.03 -44.77
C ARG A 156 21.59 29.32 -45.54
N LEU A 157 20.48 28.67 -45.17
CA LEU A 157 19.17 28.91 -45.79
C LEU A 157 18.69 30.36 -45.59
N VAL A 158 18.86 30.92 -44.40
CA VAL A 158 18.51 32.32 -44.13
C VAL A 158 19.38 33.26 -44.96
N HIS A 159 20.69 33.00 -45.06
CA HIS A 159 21.62 33.81 -45.85
C HIS A 159 21.31 33.75 -47.35
N GLU A 160 21.00 32.56 -47.87
CA GLU A 160 20.57 32.36 -49.25
C GLU A 160 19.27 33.12 -49.54
N GLN A 161 18.29 33.07 -48.63
CA GLN A 161 17.07 33.87 -48.73
C GLN A 161 17.35 35.38 -48.70
N THR A 162 18.29 35.87 -47.88
CA THR A 162 18.64 37.30 -47.87
C THR A 162 19.31 37.75 -49.14
N ILE A 163 20.26 36.98 -49.68
CA ILE A 163 20.90 37.29 -50.98
C ILE A 163 19.85 37.35 -52.08
N LEU A 164 18.97 36.35 -52.16
CA LEU A 164 17.88 36.34 -53.15
C LEU A 164 17.00 37.58 -53.01
N ARG A 165 16.65 37.98 -51.77
CA ARG A 165 15.86 39.19 -51.49
C ARG A 165 16.57 40.48 -51.93
N GLU A 166 17.88 40.55 -51.78
CA GLU A 166 18.69 41.72 -52.13
C GLU A 166 18.84 41.84 -53.65
N VAL A 167 19.14 40.74 -54.35
CA VAL A 167 19.13 40.66 -55.82
C VAL A 167 17.76 41.05 -56.40
N VAL A 168 16.68 40.56 -55.79
CA VAL A 168 15.30 40.93 -56.13
C VAL A 168 15.04 42.44 -55.96
N LYS A 169 15.62 43.06 -54.93
CA LYS A 169 15.46 44.49 -54.65
C LYS A 169 16.28 45.36 -55.60
N GLU A 170 17.47 44.91 -56.00
CA GLU A 170 18.36 45.58 -56.96
C GLU A 170 17.87 45.47 -58.41
N ALA A 171 17.20 44.37 -58.78
CA ALA A 171 16.64 44.18 -60.12
C ALA A 171 15.49 45.14 -60.50
N GLY A 172 15.05 46.01 -59.58
CA GLY A 172 14.03 47.02 -59.82
C GLY A 172 12.61 46.44 -59.88
N GLN A 173 11.64 47.18 -59.35
CA GLN A 173 10.21 46.83 -59.23
C GLN A 173 9.44 46.64 -60.56
N SER A 174 10.12 46.41 -61.69
CA SER A 174 9.48 46.21 -63.00
C SER A 174 9.39 44.74 -63.44
N THR A 175 10.24 43.85 -62.92
CA THR A 175 10.28 42.42 -63.30
C THR A 175 9.53 41.48 -62.34
N LEU A 176 9.16 41.96 -61.14
CA LEU A 176 8.52 41.11 -60.11
C LEU A 176 7.01 41.24 -59.96
N ASN A 177 6.37 42.16 -60.66
CA ASN A 177 4.91 42.07 -60.83
C ASN A 177 4.51 41.00 -61.86
N SER A 178 5.48 40.53 -62.66
CA SER A 178 5.26 39.53 -63.73
C SER A 178 5.57 38.09 -63.31
N VAL A 179 6.31 37.87 -62.21
CA VAL A 179 6.73 36.52 -61.77
C VAL A 179 6.10 36.14 -60.42
N LEU A 180 5.33 37.05 -59.81
CA LEU A 180 4.66 36.83 -58.52
C LEU A 180 3.14 36.70 -58.65
N THR A 181 2.60 36.28 -59.80
CA THR A 181 1.15 36.05 -59.97
C THR A 181 0.73 34.59 -60.08
N ASP A 182 1.64 33.63 -60.20
CA ASP A 182 1.26 32.23 -60.36
C ASP A 182 1.94 31.32 -59.34
N ILE A 183 1.55 31.47 -58.06
CA ILE A 183 1.67 30.38 -57.08
C ILE A 183 0.29 30.23 -56.43
N PRO A 184 -0.37 29.06 -56.56
CA PRO A 184 -1.69 28.86 -55.99
C PRO A 184 -1.63 28.97 -54.46
N ASN A 185 -2.68 29.56 -53.89
CA ASN A 185 -2.95 29.57 -52.46
C ASN A 185 -3.03 28.12 -51.95
N ILE A 186 -1.91 27.57 -51.53
CA ILE A 186 -1.85 26.36 -50.73
C ILE A 186 -1.68 26.85 -49.29
N GLU A 187 -2.82 27.00 -48.62
CA GLU A 187 -2.89 26.80 -47.17
C GLU A 187 -2.17 25.47 -46.87
N THR A 188 -0.92 25.57 -46.42
CA THR A 188 -0.22 24.45 -45.80
C THR A 188 -0.12 24.79 -44.33
N GLU A 189 -1.17 24.41 -43.63
CA GLU A 189 -1.12 23.99 -42.24
C GLU A 189 0.21 23.29 -41.94
N SER A 190 0.93 23.82 -40.96
CA SER A 190 1.73 22.98 -40.07
C SER A 190 1.77 23.65 -38.69
N SER A 191 0.76 23.26 -37.91
CA SER A 191 0.87 22.98 -36.48
C SER A 191 0.86 24.17 -35.52
N ASP A 192 -0.38 24.41 -35.09
CA ASP A 192 -0.80 24.57 -33.69
C ASP A 192 -0.71 25.98 -33.07
N GLU A 193 -1.32 26.95 -33.74
CA GLU A 193 -2.02 28.06 -33.07
C GLU A 193 -3.52 27.74 -33.08
N ASP A 194 -3.95 26.94 -32.11
CA ASP A 194 -5.36 26.64 -31.86
C ASP A 194 -6.02 27.84 -31.18
N SER A 195 -6.37 28.84 -31.99
CA SER A 195 -7.32 29.91 -31.65
C SER A 195 -8.61 29.66 -32.41
N LYS A 196 -9.52 28.85 -31.83
CA LYS A 196 -10.93 28.81 -32.23
C LYS A 196 -11.84 29.06 -31.04
N SER A 197 -12.76 29.99 -31.27
CA SER A 197 -13.97 30.33 -30.52
C SER A 197 -13.78 30.98 -29.15
N GLU A 198 -13.88 32.31 -29.19
CA GLU A 198 -14.65 33.12 -28.26
C GLU A 198 -15.93 32.42 -27.78
N ALA A 199 -15.81 31.75 -26.64
CA ALA A 199 -16.87 31.61 -25.65
C ALA A 199 -16.25 32.06 -24.32
N LYS A 200 -16.56 33.30 -23.93
CA LYS A 200 -16.09 33.90 -22.69
C LYS A 200 -16.63 33.10 -21.50
N ASP A 201 -15.76 32.42 -20.76
CA ASP A 201 -15.96 31.93 -19.38
C ASP A 201 -14.59 31.60 -18.73
N PRO A 202 -14.48 31.57 -17.38
CA PRO A 202 -13.65 32.52 -16.64
C PRO A 202 -12.18 32.09 -16.44
N VAL A 203 -11.28 33.07 -16.61
CA VAL A 203 -9.90 33.13 -16.08
C VAL A 203 -9.02 31.92 -16.45
N TYR A 204 -8.32 32.01 -17.59
CA TYR A 204 -7.20 31.12 -17.89
C TYR A 204 -6.05 31.40 -16.91
N ARG A 205 -5.92 30.55 -15.87
CA ARG A 205 -4.83 30.62 -14.90
C ARG A 205 -3.61 29.90 -15.47
N GLU A 206 -2.48 30.58 -15.58
CA GLU A 206 -1.21 29.97 -16.01
C GLU A 206 -0.78 28.82 -15.07
N TRP A 207 -0.03 27.84 -15.58
CA TRP A 207 0.39 26.65 -14.84
C TRP A 207 1.69 26.91 -14.06
N SER A 208 1.58 27.09 -12.75
CA SER A 208 2.72 27.19 -11.83
C SER A 208 3.48 25.86 -11.71
N GLU A 209 4.74 25.91 -11.28
CA GLU A 209 5.57 24.74 -10.96
C GLU A 209 4.90 23.81 -9.94
N VAL A 210 4.24 24.38 -8.93
CA VAL A 210 3.51 23.63 -7.90
C VAL A 210 2.31 22.87 -8.51
N ASP A 211 1.62 23.49 -9.47
CA ASP A 211 0.48 22.87 -10.16
C ASP A 211 0.92 21.71 -11.07
N ARG A 212 2.12 21.83 -11.67
CA ARG A 212 2.75 20.75 -12.43
C ARG A 212 3.05 19.55 -11.53
N ASP A 213 3.61 19.78 -10.35
CA ASP A 213 3.93 18.70 -9.40
C ASP A 213 2.69 18.02 -8.82
N ASN A 214 1.64 18.80 -8.58
CA ASN A 214 0.36 18.26 -8.12
C ASN A 214 -0.31 17.43 -9.23
N LEU A 215 -0.19 17.84 -10.50
CA LEU A 215 -0.67 17.07 -11.65
C LEU A 215 0.07 15.74 -11.78
N VAL A 216 1.40 15.74 -11.65
CA VAL A 216 2.23 14.51 -11.68
C VAL A 216 1.79 13.55 -10.58
N ARG A 217 1.63 14.04 -9.35
CA ARG A 217 1.17 13.23 -8.20
C ARG A 217 -0.23 12.66 -8.42
N ALA A 218 -1.17 13.45 -8.95
CA ALA A 218 -2.53 13.01 -9.21
C ALA A 218 -2.61 11.97 -10.35
N VAL A 219 -1.77 12.11 -11.39
CA VAL A 219 -1.66 11.15 -12.50
C VAL A 219 -1.12 9.80 -12.04
N ILE A 220 -0.17 9.79 -11.09
CA ILE A 220 0.35 8.57 -10.48
C ILE A 220 -0.69 7.93 -9.55
N ARG A 221 -1.42 8.77 -8.79
CA ARG A 221 -2.48 8.31 -7.87
C ARG A 221 -3.62 7.59 -8.59
N TYR A 222 -3.97 8.03 -9.80
CA TYR A 222 -5.03 7.44 -10.61
C TYR A 222 -4.47 6.90 -11.93
N PRO A 223 -4.11 5.60 -12.01
CA PRO A 223 -3.61 4.98 -13.24
C PRO A 223 -4.69 4.87 -14.33
N GLY A 224 -4.27 4.58 -15.56
CA GLY A 224 -5.19 4.39 -16.70
C GLY A 224 -6.13 3.20 -16.47
N GLY A 225 -7.42 3.36 -16.81
CA GLY A 225 -8.45 2.32 -16.65
C GLY A 225 -9.55 2.67 -15.63
N VAL A 226 -9.33 3.67 -14.78
CA VAL A 226 -10.35 4.12 -13.81
C VAL A 226 -11.40 5.00 -14.51
N PRO A 227 -12.71 4.70 -14.40
CA PRO A 227 -13.77 5.54 -14.97
C PRO A 227 -13.76 6.91 -14.29
N GLY A 228 -13.90 7.99 -15.07
CA GLY A 228 -13.89 9.36 -14.54
C GLY A 228 -12.52 9.83 -14.04
N ARG A 229 -11.41 9.20 -14.47
CA ARG A 229 -10.03 9.56 -14.08
C ARG A 229 -9.76 11.07 -14.14
N TRP A 230 -10.05 11.70 -15.27
CA TRP A 230 -9.77 13.12 -15.48
C TRP A 230 -10.63 14.04 -14.63
N GLN A 231 -11.86 13.61 -14.32
CA GLN A 231 -12.76 14.33 -13.42
C GLN A 231 -12.17 14.40 -12.01
N ARG A 232 -11.71 13.27 -11.46
CA ARG A 232 -11.07 13.23 -10.14
C ARG A 232 -9.76 14.01 -10.06
N ILE A 233 -8.94 13.95 -11.12
CA ILE A 233 -7.69 14.72 -11.20
C ILE A 233 -8.01 16.22 -11.24
N SER A 234 -9.01 16.62 -12.03
CA SER A 234 -9.43 18.02 -12.15
C SER A 234 -9.97 18.59 -10.84
N GLU A 235 -10.75 17.79 -10.11
CA GLU A 235 -11.29 18.12 -8.80
C GLU A 235 -10.18 18.30 -7.77
N SER A 236 -9.18 17.42 -7.78
CA SER A 236 -8.01 17.53 -6.90
C SER A 236 -7.13 18.76 -7.19
N LEU A 237 -7.17 19.29 -8.41
CA LEU A 237 -6.37 20.46 -8.83
C LEU A 237 -7.18 21.76 -8.82
N GLY A 238 -8.50 21.69 -8.63
CA GLY A 238 -9.40 22.84 -8.73
C GLY A 238 -9.40 23.50 -10.12
N ARG A 239 -9.14 22.74 -11.18
CA ARG A 239 -9.02 23.24 -12.57
C ARG A 239 -10.02 22.53 -13.49
N SER A 240 -10.27 23.08 -14.68
CA SER A 240 -11.19 22.46 -15.64
C SER A 240 -10.60 21.18 -16.23
N VAL A 241 -11.46 20.17 -16.45
CA VAL A 241 -11.08 18.88 -17.06
C VAL A 241 -10.34 19.06 -18.40
N PRO A 242 -10.78 19.95 -19.32
CA PRO A 242 -10.09 20.12 -20.61
C PRO A 242 -8.67 20.69 -20.47
N ASP A 243 -8.45 21.61 -19.52
CA ASP A 243 -7.13 22.22 -19.30
C ASP A 243 -6.13 21.23 -18.71
N VAL A 244 -6.59 20.41 -17.75
CA VAL A 244 -5.82 19.31 -17.17
C VAL A 244 -5.42 18.27 -18.23
N ILE A 245 -6.35 17.90 -19.11
CA ILE A 245 -6.07 16.95 -20.20
C ILE A 245 -5.03 17.53 -21.17
N ARG A 246 -5.18 18.80 -21.58
CA ARG A 246 -4.24 19.47 -22.48
C ARG A 246 -2.83 19.50 -21.88
N LYS A 247 -2.72 19.90 -20.60
CA LYS A 247 -1.44 19.96 -19.90
C LYS A 247 -0.82 18.59 -19.69
N ALA A 248 -1.60 17.60 -19.29
CA ALA A 248 -1.13 16.23 -19.10
C ALA A 248 -0.63 15.59 -20.41
N LYS A 249 -1.29 15.87 -21.54
CA LYS A 249 -0.80 15.44 -22.87
C LYS A 249 0.53 16.10 -23.22
N CYS A 250 0.66 17.41 -23.00
CA CYS A 250 1.90 18.15 -23.20
C CYS A 250 3.06 17.60 -22.34
N MET A 251 2.77 17.19 -21.11
CA MET A 251 3.75 16.65 -20.16
C MET A 251 3.92 15.12 -20.23
N SER A 252 3.29 14.44 -21.19
CA SER A 252 3.23 12.97 -21.20
C SER A 252 4.62 12.30 -21.22
N LYS A 253 5.61 12.90 -21.89
CA LYS A 253 6.99 12.36 -21.94
C LYS A 253 7.68 12.42 -20.57
N GLU A 254 7.47 13.50 -19.82
CA GLU A 254 8.00 13.72 -18.48
C GLU A 254 7.29 12.83 -17.44
N LEU A 255 5.97 12.69 -17.57
CA LEU A 255 5.17 11.79 -16.73
C LEU A 255 5.56 10.31 -16.91
N MET A 256 5.86 9.90 -18.14
CA MET A 256 6.29 8.54 -18.45
C MET A 256 7.67 8.22 -17.84
N SER A 257 8.63 9.15 -17.90
CA SER A 257 9.97 8.94 -17.32
C SER A 257 9.92 8.89 -15.79
N ILE A 258 9.11 9.74 -15.15
CA ILE A 258 8.90 9.75 -13.69
C ILE A 258 8.20 8.47 -13.23
N SER A 259 7.18 8.00 -13.96
CA SER A 259 6.51 6.72 -13.70
C SER A 259 7.45 5.51 -13.83
N GLN A 260 8.33 5.51 -14.83
CA GLN A 260 9.34 4.45 -15.00
C GLN A 260 10.35 4.46 -13.85
N LYS A 261 10.82 5.64 -13.44
CA LYS A 261 11.76 5.80 -12.33
C LYS A 261 11.15 5.37 -10.99
N SER A 262 9.91 5.73 -10.72
CA SER A 262 9.18 5.28 -9.52
C SER A 262 8.96 3.76 -9.49
N ARG A 263 8.60 3.14 -10.62
CA ARG A 263 8.51 1.67 -10.75
C ARG A 263 9.85 0.97 -10.54
N TYR A 264 10.93 1.55 -11.06
CA TYR A 264 12.28 1.04 -10.84
C TYR A 264 12.65 1.06 -9.34
N TYR A 265 12.44 2.18 -8.63
CA TYR A 265 12.72 2.26 -7.19
C TYR A 265 11.86 1.29 -6.37
N MET A 266 10.58 1.15 -6.71
CA MET A 266 9.66 0.24 -6.02
C MET A 266 10.02 -1.23 -6.27
N SER A 267 10.47 -1.58 -7.48
CA SER A 267 11.03 -2.90 -7.81
C SER A 267 12.31 -3.16 -7.03
N THR A 268 13.26 -2.21 -7.02
CA THR A 268 14.51 -2.38 -6.28
C THR A 268 14.27 -2.52 -4.77
N TYR A 269 13.28 -1.85 -4.18
CA TYR A 269 12.91 -2.03 -2.76
C TYR A 269 12.34 -3.43 -2.48
N GLN A 270 11.52 -3.96 -3.39
CA GLN A 270 10.99 -5.31 -3.30
C GLN A 270 12.09 -6.36 -3.51
N ASP A 271 13.09 -6.07 -4.33
CA ASP A 271 14.27 -6.90 -4.51
C ASP A 271 15.24 -6.80 -3.32
N PHE A 272 15.38 -5.64 -2.68
CA PHE A 272 16.14 -5.47 -1.43
C PHE A 272 15.52 -6.28 -0.27
N ASN A 273 14.20 -6.35 -0.17
CA ASN A 273 13.52 -7.21 0.81
C ASN A 273 13.72 -8.69 0.49
N LYS A 274 13.75 -9.09 -0.79
CA LYS A 274 14.10 -10.46 -1.19
C LYS A 274 15.57 -10.77 -0.92
N PHE A 275 16.49 -9.85 -1.18
CA PHE A 275 17.91 -9.99 -0.85
C PHE A 275 18.13 -10.05 0.66
N SER A 276 17.39 -9.27 1.46
CA SER A 276 17.41 -9.34 2.92
C SER A 276 16.86 -10.67 3.43
N LEU A 277 15.78 -11.18 2.84
CA LEU A 277 15.24 -12.51 3.15
C LEU A 277 16.20 -13.63 2.73
N VAL A 278 16.88 -13.50 1.60
CA VAL A 278 17.90 -14.45 1.11
C VAL A 278 19.15 -14.40 1.97
N ILE A 279 19.57 -13.23 2.47
CA ILE A 279 20.66 -13.10 3.44
C ILE A 279 20.23 -13.71 4.78
N VAL A 280 19.00 -13.47 5.23
CA VAL A 280 18.43 -14.12 6.42
C VAL A 280 18.36 -15.64 6.22
N ILE A 281 17.99 -16.14 5.06
CA ILE A 281 17.95 -17.58 4.76
C ILE A 281 19.38 -18.15 4.67
N ILE A 282 20.30 -17.53 3.95
CA ILE A 282 21.67 -18.05 3.78
C ILE A 282 22.50 -17.93 5.06
N VAL A 283 22.30 -16.86 5.84
CA VAL A 283 23.02 -16.66 7.10
C VAL A 283 22.33 -17.40 8.24
N LEU A 284 20.98 -17.49 8.28
CA LEU A 284 20.25 -18.09 9.41
C LEU A 284 19.74 -19.53 9.20
N LEU A 285 19.60 -20.08 7.98
CA LEU A 285 19.28 -21.51 7.81
C LEU A 285 20.35 -22.47 8.36
N PRO A 286 21.66 -22.22 8.23
CA PRO A 286 22.65 -23.15 8.79
C PRO A 286 22.64 -23.18 10.33
N PHE A 287 21.86 -22.33 11.00
CA PHE A 287 21.63 -22.34 12.45
C PHE A 287 20.40 -23.17 12.91
N CYS A 288 19.59 -23.70 11.98
CA CYS A 288 18.35 -24.43 12.32
C CYS A 288 18.46 -25.96 12.23
N PHE A 289 19.65 -26.54 12.13
CA PHE A 289 19.89 -27.99 12.22
C PHE A 289 21.00 -28.31 13.21
#